data_AF-A0A645DWX8-F1
#
_entry.id   AF-A0A645DWX8-F1
#
_cell.length_a   1.000
_cell.length_b   1.000
_cell.length_c   1.000
_cell.angle_alpha   90.00
_cell.angle_beta   90.00
_cell.angle_gamma   90.00
#
_symmetry.space_group_name_H-M   'P 1'
#
loop_
_entity.id
_entity.type
_entity.pdbx_description
1 polymer ?
#
loop_
_entity_poly.entity_id
_entity_poly.type
_entity_poly.pdbx_seq_one_letter_code
_entity_poly.pdbx_strand_id
1 'polypeptide(L)'
;MAIAGDYKQEQLSLNEINIYELYNVFMTLIKNQDLKIVNEDKMKVFRENYSVKHCVEELLKKLKKSGRVSLFETFKEKQNLTKEYVITTFLAVLELSNKQKESLDGYIKLMKDAIETIENLKNASAKTKQNAQNVSLKAGQTLGFSQKEQEAVKANIEKMFTLRQKIQIIAELILELSEHTQQIGSTIGIVEDITEQTNMLALNAAVEAARAGEHGKGFAVVAAEIRKLADESKIATAKITSLIKDIQQATNSTVMATEESSKEIESGVKLADNINTNIDSLISIINEVSTSAEEIYTDSDNQTTFSTSVNSIVRTIDEGLKASFKALEENIEKLQMLNNISTSFKENIIDE
;
A
#
# COMPACT_ATOMS: atom_id res chain seq x y z
N MET A 1 -2.57 78.27 5.01
CA MET A 1 -3.12 78.63 6.34
C MET A 1 -2.26 77.91 7.36
N ALA A 2 -1.53 78.67 8.18
CA ALA A 2 -0.64 78.22 9.28
C ALA A 2 -1.44 77.43 10.35
N ILE A 3 -0.87 76.65 11.27
CA ILE A 3 0.08 76.99 12.37
C ILE A 3 0.78 75.66 12.77
N ALA A 4 2.09 75.51 12.57
CA ALA A 4 3.19 75.67 13.55
C ALA A 4 3.08 74.79 14.82
N GLY A 5 4.04 73.88 14.95
CA GLY A 5 4.33 73.05 16.12
C GLY A 5 5.77 72.57 15.98
N ASP A 6 6.67 73.49 16.32
CA ASP A 6 8.12 73.45 16.17
C ASP A 6 8.74 72.29 16.98
N TYR A 7 9.35 71.32 16.31
CA TYR A 7 10.40 70.48 16.89
C TYR A 7 11.59 70.54 15.96
N LYS A 8 12.43 71.55 16.20
CA LYS A 8 13.81 71.62 15.72
C LYS A 8 14.46 70.24 15.82
N GLN A 9 14.92 69.75 14.68
CA GLN A 9 16.10 68.91 14.62
C GLN A 9 17.26 69.71 15.22
N GLU A 10 17.53 69.52 16.51
CA GLU A 10 18.83 69.85 17.06
C GLU A 10 19.79 68.71 16.69
N GLN A 11 20.49 68.90 15.58
CA GLN A 11 21.81 68.31 15.39
C GLN A 11 22.69 68.84 16.54
N LEU A 12 22.77 68.07 17.63
CA LEU A 12 23.75 68.29 18.68
C LEU A 12 25.14 68.05 18.09
N SER A 13 25.86 69.15 17.85
CA SER A 13 27.25 69.15 17.44
C SER A 13 28.11 68.43 18.47
N LEU A 14 28.93 67.49 17.98
CA LEU A 14 29.74 66.51 18.71
C LEU A 14 30.79 67.07 19.70
N ASN A 15 30.83 68.37 19.98
CA ASN A 15 31.88 69.00 20.79
C ASN A 15 31.44 69.51 22.18
N GLU A 16 30.17 69.40 22.57
CA GLU A 16 29.71 70.01 23.83
C GLU A 16 28.81 69.12 24.71
N ILE A 17 28.71 67.80 24.43
CA ILE A 17 27.93 66.91 25.31
C ILE A 17 28.78 66.46 26.50
N ASN A 18 28.75 67.30 27.53
CA ASN A 18 29.26 67.02 28.88
C ASN A 18 28.60 65.75 29.45
N ILE A 19 29.30 64.98 30.30
CA ILE A 19 28.76 63.87 31.13
C ILE A 19 27.37 64.18 31.67
N TYR A 20 27.12 65.42 32.10
CA TYR A 20 25.84 65.91 32.59
C TYR A 20 24.70 65.85 31.57
N GLU A 21 24.94 65.96 30.27
CA GLU A 21 23.89 65.93 29.24
C GLU A 21 23.55 64.50 28.80
N LEU A 22 24.54 63.61 28.69
CA LEU A 22 24.29 62.18 28.49
C LEU A 22 23.63 61.57 29.74
N TYR A 23 24.09 61.99 30.92
CA TYR A 23 23.43 61.77 32.21
C TYR A 23 22.05 62.40 32.24
N ASN A 24 21.79 63.57 31.65
CA ASN A 24 20.45 64.18 31.63
C ASN A 24 19.50 63.51 30.64
N VAL A 25 19.97 63.02 29.48
CA VAL A 25 19.15 62.20 28.57
C VAL A 25 18.77 60.89 29.26
N PHE A 26 19.74 60.29 29.95
CA PHE A 26 19.53 59.10 30.78
C PHE A 26 18.64 59.40 32.01
N MET A 27 18.84 60.52 32.69
CA MET A 27 18.10 60.94 33.89
C MET A 27 16.72 61.50 33.57
N THR A 28 16.47 62.03 32.38
CA THR A 28 15.12 62.43 31.93
C THR A 28 14.26 61.19 31.68
N LEU A 29 14.88 60.08 31.25
CA LEU A 29 14.23 58.76 31.19
C LEU A 29 14.03 58.13 32.59
N ILE A 30 14.80 58.55 33.61
CA ILE A 30 14.76 58.04 35.00
C ILE A 30 13.97 58.92 35.97
N LYS A 31 13.80 60.22 35.70
CA LYS A 31 13.20 61.27 36.56
C LYS A 31 11.75 61.02 36.98
N ASN A 32 11.13 59.93 36.52
CA ASN A 32 9.90 59.43 37.12
C ASN A 32 10.10 58.62 38.41
N GLN A 33 11.34 58.38 38.88
CA GLN A 33 11.61 57.68 40.14
C GLN A 33 12.86 58.20 40.87
N ASP A 34 12.63 58.99 41.94
CA ASP A 34 13.61 59.67 42.81
C ASP A 34 14.78 58.80 43.32
N LEU A 35 16.02 59.17 42.98
CA LEU A 35 17.25 58.70 43.64
C LEU A 35 18.32 59.80 43.70
N LYS A 36 19.02 59.89 44.84
CA LYS A 36 20.12 60.84 45.11
C LYS A 36 21.49 60.24 44.77
N ILE A 37 22.36 61.05 44.17
CA ILE A 37 23.77 60.73 43.90
C ILE A 37 24.66 61.46 44.91
N VAL A 38 25.71 60.78 45.39
CA VAL A 38 26.74 61.31 46.29
C VAL A 38 27.95 61.73 45.46
N ASN A 39 28.53 62.89 45.81
CA ASN A 39 29.66 63.50 45.10
C ASN A 39 31.01 62.82 45.40
N GLU A 40 31.93 63.01 44.46
CA GLU A 40 33.24 62.37 44.29
C GLU A 40 34.15 62.42 45.52
N ASP A 41 34.73 61.26 45.85
CA ASP A 41 36.09 61.16 46.38
C ASP A 41 36.93 60.33 45.41
N LYS A 42 38.16 60.79 45.15
CA LYS A 42 39.14 60.18 44.24
C LYS A 42 39.22 58.66 44.42
N MET A 43 38.65 57.91 43.48
CA MET A 43 38.75 56.45 43.47
C MET A 43 40.17 56.03 43.10
N LYS A 44 40.74 55.11 43.90
CA LYS A 44 41.84 54.26 43.44
C LYS A 44 41.35 53.46 42.24
N VAL A 45 42.09 53.51 41.13
CA VAL A 45 41.91 52.59 40.01
C VAL A 45 42.19 51.17 40.50
N PHE A 46 41.14 50.45 40.90
CA PHE A 46 41.18 49.01 40.97
C PHE A 46 40.84 48.50 39.57
N ARG A 47 41.76 47.77 38.92
CA ARG A 47 41.41 46.91 37.78
C ARG A 47 40.52 45.78 38.29
N GLU A 48 39.24 46.02 38.48
CA GLU A 48 38.27 44.95 38.31
C GLU A 48 38.02 44.84 36.81
N ASN A 49 38.61 43.83 36.18
CA ASN A 49 38.33 43.50 34.79
C ASN A 49 36.88 43.00 34.71
N TYR A 50 35.92 43.90 34.49
CA TYR A 50 34.58 43.50 34.07
C TYR A 50 34.72 42.83 32.70
N SER A 51 34.52 41.51 32.67
CA SER A 51 34.50 40.75 31.43
C SER A 51 33.08 40.78 30.87
N VAL A 52 32.95 41.00 29.56
CA VAL A 52 31.69 40.86 28.83
C VAL A 52 31.01 39.53 29.18
N LYS A 53 31.79 38.44 29.27
CA LYS A 53 31.33 37.11 29.69
C LYS A 53 30.61 37.12 31.05
N HIS A 54 31.16 37.83 32.04
CA HIS A 54 30.56 37.88 33.38
C HIS A 54 29.25 38.68 33.37
N CYS A 55 29.21 39.79 32.65
CA CYS A 55 27.98 40.57 32.44
C CYS A 55 26.92 39.75 31.69
N VAL A 56 27.30 38.98 30.66
CA VAL A 56 26.40 38.06 29.96
C VAL A 56 25.83 37.02 30.93
N GLU A 57 26.66 36.38 31.76
CA GLU A 57 26.22 35.40 32.74
C GLU A 57 25.26 36.00 33.79
N GLU A 58 25.55 37.22 34.27
CA GLU A 58 24.71 37.96 35.19
C GLU A 58 23.34 38.27 34.58
N LEU A 59 23.33 38.84 33.37
CA LEU A 59 22.11 39.15 32.63
C LEU A 59 21.30 37.88 32.33
N LEU A 60 21.94 36.80 31.91
CA LEU A 60 21.27 35.51 31.66
C LEU A 60 20.66 34.93 32.94
N LYS A 61 21.33 35.05 34.09
CA LYS A 61 20.79 34.59 35.38
C LYS A 61 19.56 35.41 35.78
N LYS A 62 19.60 36.73 35.61
CA LYS A 62 18.44 37.62 35.83
C LYS A 62 17.29 37.30 34.87
N LEU A 63 17.61 37.09 33.59
CA LEU A 63 16.63 36.73 32.56
C LEU A 63 15.95 35.39 32.88
N LYS A 64 16.71 34.36 33.27
CA LYS A 64 16.16 33.07 33.69
C LYS A 64 15.24 33.17 34.91
N LYS A 65 15.53 34.07 35.85
CA LYS A 65 14.74 34.24 37.08
C LYS A 65 13.43 35.01 36.87
N SER A 66 13.43 35.98 35.96
CA SER A 66 12.36 36.99 35.86
C SER A 66 11.72 37.12 34.48
N GLY A 67 12.22 36.41 33.47
CA GLY A 67 11.74 36.45 32.09
C GLY A 67 12.07 37.74 31.33
N ARG A 68 12.52 38.80 32.02
CA ARG A 68 12.88 40.11 31.45
C ARG A 68 13.98 40.76 32.28
N VAL A 69 14.89 41.50 31.65
CA VAL A 69 15.93 42.26 32.36
C VAL A 69 15.81 43.73 32.00
N SER A 70 15.63 44.57 33.02
CA SER A 70 15.80 46.02 32.87
C SER A 70 17.25 46.37 33.14
N LEU A 71 17.92 46.93 32.13
CA LEU A 71 19.28 47.45 32.31
C LEU A 71 19.29 48.57 33.34
N PHE A 72 18.24 49.40 33.38
CA PHE A 72 18.12 50.47 34.34
C PHE A 72 18.08 49.95 35.80
N GLU A 73 17.24 48.95 36.08
CA GLU A 73 17.20 48.34 37.43
C GLU A 73 18.51 47.61 37.74
N THR A 74 19.13 46.99 36.73
CA THR A 74 20.43 46.30 36.91
C THR A 74 21.54 47.27 37.29
N PHE A 75 21.55 48.48 36.70
CA PHE A 75 22.49 49.53 37.07
C PHE A 75 22.19 50.12 38.45
N LYS A 76 20.91 50.29 38.80
CA LYS A 76 20.46 50.81 40.10
C LYS A 76 20.81 49.90 41.28
N GLU A 77 20.89 48.58 41.07
CA GLU A 77 21.32 47.62 42.09
C GLU A 77 22.80 47.77 42.50
N LYS A 78 23.64 48.46 41.70
CA LYS A 78 25.05 48.68 42.02
C LYS A 78 25.22 49.95 42.87
N GLN A 79 25.91 49.82 44.01
CA GLN A 79 26.20 50.96 44.90
C GLN A 79 27.08 52.04 44.24
N ASN A 80 28.02 51.64 43.38
CA ASN A 80 28.89 52.54 42.60
C ASN A 80 28.85 52.11 41.13
N LEU A 81 28.39 53.01 40.25
CA LEU A 81 28.32 52.76 38.81
C LEU A 81 29.58 53.29 38.11
N THR A 82 30.36 52.43 37.46
CA THR A 82 31.55 52.83 36.70
C THR A 82 31.27 52.85 35.19
N LYS A 83 32.00 53.69 34.46
CA LYS A 83 31.91 53.78 32.99
C LYS A 83 32.24 52.45 32.33
N GLU A 84 33.27 51.75 32.82
CA GLU A 84 33.66 50.42 32.35
C GLU A 84 32.54 49.39 32.53
N TYR A 85 31.80 49.43 33.65
CA TYR A 85 30.69 48.51 33.89
C TYR A 85 29.53 48.76 32.92
N VAL A 86 29.19 50.02 32.67
CA VAL A 86 28.13 50.40 31.72
C VAL A 86 28.49 49.95 30.29
N ILE A 87 29.71 50.25 29.82
CA ILE A 87 30.20 49.82 28.50
C ILE A 87 30.20 48.30 28.37
N THR A 88 30.75 47.60 29.37
CA THR A 88 30.83 46.13 29.34
C THR A 88 29.45 45.47 29.36
N THR A 89 28.48 46.08 30.06
CA THR A 89 27.10 45.61 30.07
C THR A 89 26.41 45.84 28.73
N PHE A 90 26.65 46.97 28.05
CA PHE A 90 26.14 47.19 26.69
C PHE A 90 26.75 46.20 25.68
N LEU A 91 28.07 45.94 25.75
CA LEU A 91 28.72 44.90 24.96
C LEU A 91 28.14 43.51 25.23
N ALA A 92 27.79 43.20 26.48
CA ALA A 92 27.15 41.94 26.83
C ALA A 92 25.73 41.81 26.23
N VAL A 93 24.95 42.89 26.21
CA VAL A 93 23.63 42.92 25.56
C VAL A 93 23.77 42.79 24.04
N LEU A 94 24.79 43.41 23.44
CA LEU A 94 25.09 43.27 22.01
C LEU A 94 25.48 41.83 21.66
N GLU A 95 26.36 41.20 22.45
CA GLU A 95 26.74 39.79 22.29
C GLU A 95 25.52 38.86 22.40
N LEU A 96 24.66 39.07 23.41
CA LEU A 96 23.40 38.33 23.56
C LEU A 96 22.46 38.52 22.37
N SER A 97 22.34 39.76 21.86
CA SER A 97 21.48 40.07 20.72
C SER A 97 21.99 39.41 19.44
N ASN A 98 23.30 39.43 19.18
CA ASN A 98 23.91 38.73 18.05
C ASN A 98 23.68 37.21 18.13
N LYS A 99 23.85 36.62 19.31
CA LYS A 99 23.58 35.19 19.52
C LYS A 99 22.10 34.83 19.31
N GLN A 100 21.19 35.72 19.72
CA GLN A 100 19.76 35.55 19.47
C GLN A 100 19.44 35.66 17.97
N LYS A 101 20.13 36.53 17.22
CA LYS A 101 19.99 36.67 15.76
C LYS A 101 20.38 35.38 15.03
N GLU A 102 21.54 34.82 15.35
CA GLU A 102 22.00 33.54 14.80
C GLU A 102 20.99 32.41 15.07
N SER A 103 20.40 32.39 16.27
CA SER A 103 19.37 31.40 16.64
C SER A 103 18.09 31.57 15.81
N LEU A 104 17.64 32.82 15.62
CA LEU A 104 16.46 33.14 14.80
C LEU A 104 16.66 32.77 13.33
N ASP A 105 17.84 33.02 12.76
CA ASP A 105 18.18 32.58 11.40
C ASP A 105 18.07 31.05 11.26
N GLY A 106 18.54 30.31 12.27
CA GLY A 106 18.37 28.87 12.36
C GLY A 106 16.90 28.44 12.35
N TYR A 107 16.06 29.11 13.14
CA TYR A 107 14.61 28.82 13.17
C TYR A 107 13.90 29.14 11.85
N ILE A 108 14.26 30.25 11.18
CA ILE A 108 13.69 30.61 9.86
C ILE A 108 14.05 29.53 8.83
N LYS A 109 15.28 29.02 8.84
CA LYS A 109 15.68 27.91 7.97
C LYS A 109 14.84 26.65 8.24
N LEU A 110 14.67 26.27 9.52
CA LEU A 110 13.84 25.13 9.90
C LEU A 110 12.37 25.29 9.47
N MET A 111 11.82 26.51 9.52
CA MET A 111 10.46 26.75 9.02
C MET A 111 10.35 26.55 7.51
N LYS A 112 11.35 26.96 6.72
CA LYS A 112 11.37 26.71 5.27
C LYS A 112 11.38 25.21 4.95
N ASP A 113 12.27 24.46 5.62
CA ASP A 113 12.38 23.00 5.45
C ASP A 113 11.07 22.30 5.87
N ALA A 114 10.40 22.80 6.90
CA ALA A 114 9.10 22.31 7.34
C ALA A 114 8.00 22.57 6.29
N ILE A 115 7.94 23.75 5.68
CA ILE A 115 6.98 24.07 4.61
C ILE A 115 7.15 23.13 3.42
N GLU A 116 8.39 22.90 2.98
CA GLU A 116 8.68 21.97 1.88
C GLU A 116 8.24 20.55 2.21
N THR A 117 8.55 20.07 3.42
CA THR A 117 8.15 18.74 3.89
C THR A 117 6.63 18.57 3.90
N ILE A 118 5.89 19.60 4.32
CA ILE A 118 4.42 19.58 4.36
C ILE A 118 3.82 19.54 2.94
N GLU A 119 4.41 20.27 1.99
CA GLU A 119 3.96 20.23 0.59
C GLU A 119 4.22 18.87 -0.04
N ASN A 120 5.38 18.26 0.22
CA ASN A 120 5.69 16.90 -0.19
C ASN A 120 4.70 15.88 0.40
N LEU A 121 4.36 16.02 1.68
CA LEU A 121 3.35 15.19 2.34
C LEU A 121 1.97 15.33 1.68
N LYS A 122 1.53 16.55 1.41
CA LYS A 122 0.25 16.83 0.73
C LYS A 122 0.18 16.16 -0.65
N ASN A 123 1.26 16.27 -1.43
CA ASN A 123 1.34 15.64 -2.75
C ASN A 123 1.35 14.10 -2.66
N ALA A 124 2.05 13.55 -1.68
CA ALA A 124 2.06 12.11 -1.41
C ALA A 124 0.66 11.60 -1.02
N SER A 125 -0.03 12.28 -0.11
CA SER A 125 -1.40 11.94 0.29
C SER A 125 -2.38 12.01 -0.90
N ALA A 126 -2.29 13.04 -1.76
CA ALA A 126 -3.10 13.14 -2.96
C ALA A 126 -2.87 11.96 -3.93
N LYS A 127 -1.61 11.54 -4.09
CA LYS A 127 -1.26 10.36 -4.91
C LYS A 127 -1.78 9.06 -4.29
N THR A 128 -1.65 8.89 -2.98
CA THR A 128 -2.19 7.73 -2.25
C THR A 128 -3.71 7.64 -2.39
N LYS A 129 -4.40 8.77 -2.28
CA LYS A 129 -5.85 8.89 -2.52
C LYS A 129 -6.25 8.40 -3.91
N GLN A 130 -5.54 8.85 -4.95
CA GLN A 130 -5.78 8.39 -6.32
C GLN A 130 -5.51 6.89 -6.49
N ASN A 131 -4.43 6.38 -5.89
CA ASN A 131 -4.11 4.96 -5.93
C ASN A 131 -5.19 4.11 -5.26
N ALA A 132 -5.71 4.56 -4.12
CA ALA A 132 -6.81 3.89 -3.42
C ALA A 132 -8.08 3.79 -4.30
N GLN A 133 -8.44 4.88 -5.00
CA GLN A 133 -9.56 4.85 -5.96
C GLN A 133 -9.31 3.85 -7.10
N ASN A 134 -8.09 3.80 -7.63
CA ASN A 134 -7.73 2.85 -8.69
C ASN A 134 -7.80 1.39 -8.20
N VAL A 135 -7.40 1.13 -6.95
CA VAL A 135 -7.52 -0.19 -6.33
C VAL A 135 -8.99 -0.58 -6.19
N SER A 136 -9.85 0.32 -5.68
CA SER A 136 -11.29 0.09 -5.56
C SER A 136 -11.95 -0.22 -6.92
N LEU A 137 -11.61 0.54 -7.97
CA LEU A 137 -12.11 0.29 -9.32
C LEU A 137 -11.69 -1.09 -9.86
N LYS A 138 -10.41 -1.45 -9.69
CA LYS A 138 -9.91 -2.76 -10.09
C LYS A 138 -10.53 -3.90 -9.28
N ALA A 139 -10.74 -3.71 -7.98
CA ALA A 139 -11.42 -4.68 -7.13
C ALA A 139 -12.86 -4.93 -7.63
N GLY A 140 -13.60 -3.87 -7.97
CA GLY A 140 -14.93 -4.00 -8.58
C GLY A 140 -14.92 -4.73 -9.93
N GLN A 141 -13.93 -4.48 -10.79
CA GLN A 141 -13.76 -5.23 -12.04
C GLN A 141 -13.48 -6.72 -11.80
N THR A 142 -12.57 -7.02 -10.87
CA THR A 142 -12.24 -8.40 -10.50
C THR A 142 -13.46 -9.13 -9.93
N LEU A 143 -14.25 -8.46 -9.08
CA LEU A 143 -15.51 -9.02 -8.57
C LEU A 143 -16.46 -9.43 -9.70
N GLY A 144 -16.61 -8.57 -10.71
CA GLY A 144 -17.42 -8.87 -11.89
C GLY A 144 -16.90 -10.06 -12.71
N PHE A 145 -15.57 -10.24 -12.80
CA PHE A 145 -14.98 -11.44 -13.42
C PHE A 145 -15.21 -12.69 -12.58
N SER A 146 -15.01 -12.63 -11.27
CA SER A 146 -15.25 -13.75 -10.35
C SER A 146 -16.70 -14.24 -10.39
N GLN A 147 -17.68 -13.33 -10.47
CA GLN A 147 -19.09 -13.69 -10.62
C GLN A 147 -19.37 -14.43 -11.95
N LYS A 148 -18.78 -13.96 -13.05
CA LYS A 148 -18.91 -14.65 -14.35
C LYS A 148 -18.27 -16.04 -14.34
N GLU A 149 -17.11 -16.17 -13.69
CA GLU A 149 -16.47 -17.47 -13.51
C GLU A 149 -17.34 -18.42 -12.67
N GLN A 150 -17.99 -17.91 -11.62
CA GLN A 150 -18.93 -18.71 -10.82
C GLN A 150 -20.08 -19.26 -11.66
N GLU A 151 -20.67 -18.42 -12.54
CA GLU A 151 -21.71 -18.86 -13.49
C GLU A 151 -21.18 -19.91 -14.47
N ALA A 152 -19.97 -19.73 -15.00
CA ALA A 152 -19.35 -20.66 -15.93
C ALA A 152 -19.08 -22.03 -15.28
N VAL A 153 -18.59 -22.04 -14.04
CA VAL A 153 -18.37 -23.27 -13.25
C VAL A 153 -19.70 -23.98 -12.98
N LYS A 154 -20.74 -23.26 -12.60
CA LYS A 154 -22.09 -23.83 -12.40
C LYS A 154 -22.62 -24.47 -13.68
N ALA A 155 -22.50 -23.79 -14.82
CA ALA A 155 -22.89 -24.35 -16.12
C ALA A 155 -22.06 -25.60 -16.49
N ASN A 156 -20.79 -25.65 -16.10
CA ASN A 156 -19.95 -26.84 -16.31
C ASN A 156 -20.44 -28.03 -15.46
N ILE A 157 -20.77 -27.80 -14.19
CA ILE A 157 -21.35 -28.83 -13.31
C ILE A 157 -22.65 -29.41 -13.91
N GLU A 158 -23.54 -28.55 -14.43
CA GLU A 158 -24.78 -28.99 -15.11
C GLU A 158 -24.48 -29.87 -16.34
N LYS A 159 -23.46 -29.51 -17.13
CA LYS A 159 -22.99 -30.34 -18.26
C LYS A 159 -22.43 -31.68 -17.80
N MET A 160 -21.70 -31.72 -16.69
CA MET A 160 -21.19 -32.97 -16.11
C MET A 160 -22.32 -33.90 -15.66
N PHE A 161 -23.39 -33.36 -15.06
CA PHE A 161 -24.59 -34.14 -14.75
C PHE A 161 -25.26 -34.72 -15.99
N THR A 162 -25.35 -33.92 -17.06
CA THR A 162 -25.90 -34.39 -18.35
C THR A 162 -25.01 -35.48 -18.95
N LEU A 163 -23.69 -35.33 -18.87
CA LEU A 163 -22.74 -36.32 -19.38
C LEU A 163 -22.86 -37.63 -18.60
N ARG A 164 -22.99 -37.56 -17.27
CA ARG A 164 -23.23 -38.74 -16.41
C ARG A 164 -24.49 -39.50 -16.82
N GLN A 165 -25.59 -38.81 -17.11
CA GLN A 165 -26.82 -39.43 -17.60
C GLN A 165 -26.62 -40.13 -18.94
N LYS A 166 -25.89 -39.52 -19.87
CA LYS A 166 -25.58 -40.15 -21.17
C LYS A 166 -24.73 -41.40 -21.02
N ILE A 167 -23.74 -41.38 -20.13
CA ILE A 167 -22.93 -42.55 -19.80
C ILE A 167 -23.77 -43.68 -19.20
N GLN A 168 -24.71 -43.36 -18.32
CA GLN A 168 -25.64 -44.34 -17.77
C GLN A 168 -26.49 -45.02 -18.86
N ILE A 169 -27.03 -44.24 -19.80
CA ILE A 169 -27.78 -44.77 -20.95
C ILE A 169 -26.88 -45.67 -21.83
N ILE A 170 -25.63 -45.27 -22.08
CA ILE A 170 -24.68 -46.09 -22.83
C ILE A 170 -24.43 -47.42 -22.12
N ALA A 171 -24.25 -47.41 -20.80
CA ALA A 171 -24.06 -48.63 -20.02
C ALA A 171 -25.27 -49.59 -20.14
N GLU A 172 -26.50 -49.06 -20.08
CA GLU A 172 -27.74 -49.84 -20.26
C GLU A 172 -27.82 -50.47 -21.65
N LEU A 173 -27.54 -49.71 -22.72
CA LEU A 173 -27.54 -50.21 -24.09
C LEU A 173 -26.48 -51.29 -24.32
N ILE A 174 -25.32 -51.19 -23.67
CA ILE A 174 -24.25 -52.19 -23.76
C ILE A 174 -24.67 -53.49 -23.05
N LEU A 175 -25.38 -53.40 -21.92
CA LEU A 175 -25.91 -54.57 -21.23
C LEU A 175 -26.95 -55.29 -22.09
N GLU A 176 -27.86 -54.55 -22.74
CA GLU A 176 -28.83 -55.12 -23.68
C GLU A 176 -28.13 -55.80 -24.89
N LEU A 177 -27.10 -55.16 -25.46
CA LEU A 177 -26.30 -55.75 -26.54
C LEU A 177 -25.60 -57.05 -26.11
N SER A 178 -25.08 -57.09 -24.87
CA SER A 178 -24.45 -58.27 -24.29
C SER A 178 -25.45 -59.42 -24.19
N GLU A 179 -26.67 -59.15 -23.69
CA GLU A 179 -27.74 -60.14 -23.60
C GLU A 179 -28.15 -60.67 -24.98
N HIS A 180 -28.39 -59.79 -25.95
CA HIS A 180 -28.72 -60.19 -27.32
C HIS A 180 -27.62 -61.05 -27.95
N THR A 181 -26.36 -60.67 -27.74
CA THR A 181 -25.21 -61.39 -28.28
C THR A 181 -25.07 -62.78 -27.63
N GLN A 182 -25.39 -62.92 -26.34
CA GLN A 182 -25.45 -64.22 -25.66
C GLN A 182 -26.59 -65.10 -26.20
N GLN A 183 -27.77 -64.52 -26.45
CA GLN A 183 -28.91 -65.25 -27.05
C GLN A 183 -28.59 -65.73 -28.47
N ILE A 184 -27.95 -64.91 -29.29
CA ILE A 184 -27.49 -65.31 -30.63
C ILE A 184 -26.45 -66.43 -30.50
N GLY A 185 -25.50 -66.33 -29.57
CA GLY A 185 -24.52 -67.38 -29.31
C GLY A 185 -25.16 -68.73 -28.98
N SER A 186 -26.17 -68.73 -28.10
CA SER A 186 -26.93 -69.95 -27.79
C SER A 186 -27.68 -70.50 -29.01
N THR A 187 -28.23 -69.63 -29.85
CA THR A 187 -28.96 -70.05 -31.06
C THR A 187 -28.02 -70.67 -32.09
N ILE A 188 -26.84 -70.09 -32.28
CA ILE A 188 -25.84 -70.61 -33.22
C ILE A 188 -25.29 -71.97 -32.76
N GLY A 189 -25.14 -72.19 -31.45
CA GLY A 189 -24.81 -73.52 -30.92
C GLY A 189 -25.84 -74.59 -31.31
N ILE A 190 -27.14 -74.26 -31.23
CA ILE A 190 -28.21 -75.18 -31.68
C ILE A 190 -28.12 -75.45 -33.19
N VAL A 191 -27.81 -74.42 -34.01
CA VAL A 191 -27.65 -74.60 -35.46
C VAL A 191 -26.44 -75.47 -35.79
N GLU A 192 -25.35 -75.35 -35.03
CA GLU A 192 -24.17 -76.20 -35.16
C GLU A 192 -24.53 -77.67 -34.84
N ASP A 193 -25.26 -77.92 -33.76
CA ASP A 193 -25.75 -79.27 -33.39
C ASP A 193 -26.65 -79.87 -34.48
N ILE A 194 -27.60 -79.10 -35.02
CA ILE A 194 -28.49 -79.53 -36.11
C ILE A 194 -27.68 -79.84 -37.37
N THR A 195 -26.69 -79.01 -37.67
CA THR A 195 -25.83 -79.18 -38.85
C THR A 195 -25.01 -80.48 -38.73
N GLU A 196 -24.46 -80.77 -37.55
CA GLU A 196 -23.71 -82.00 -37.29
C GLU A 196 -24.60 -83.25 -37.37
N GLN A 197 -25.81 -83.19 -36.81
CA GLN A 197 -26.81 -84.25 -36.96
C GLN A 197 -27.22 -84.46 -38.42
N THR A 198 -27.40 -83.38 -39.18
CA THR A 198 -27.77 -83.45 -40.61
C THR A 198 -26.63 -84.06 -41.43
N ASN A 199 -25.38 -83.71 -41.14
CA ASN A 199 -24.19 -84.31 -41.76
C ASN A 199 -24.13 -85.82 -41.49
N MET A 200 -24.38 -86.24 -40.24
CA MET A 200 -24.44 -87.65 -39.85
C MET A 200 -25.59 -88.41 -40.51
N LEU A 201 -26.78 -87.80 -40.62
CA LEU A 201 -27.92 -88.38 -41.33
C LEU A 201 -27.64 -88.55 -42.82
N ALA A 202 -27.03 -87.54 -43.46
CA ALA A 202 -26.64 -87.59 -44.86
C ALA A 202 -25.58 -88.67 -45.12
N LEU A 203 -24.62 -88.83 -44.21
CA LEU A 203 -23.63 -89.91 -44.27
C LEU A 203 -24.30 -91.28 -44.20
N ASN A 204 -25.21 -91.50 -43.24
CA ASN A 204 -25.94 -92.75 -43.10
C ASN A 204 -26.79 -93.05 -44.35
N ALA A 205 -27.45 -92.03 -44.92
CA ALA A 205 -28.21 -92.15 -46.16
C ALA A 205 -27.32 -92.50 -47.36
N ALA A 206 -26.11 -91.92 -47.45
CA ALA A 206 -25.15 -92.25 -48.51
C ALA A 206 -24.65 -93.70 -48.41
N VAL A 207 -24.42 -94.20 -47.19
CA VAL A 207 -24.05 -95.60 -46.95
C VAL A 207 -25.17 -96.55 -47.37
N GLU A 208 -26.42 -96.27 -46.98
CA GLU A 208 -27.54 -97.14 -47.31
C GLU A 208 -27.89 -97.08 -48.82
N ALA A 209 -27.72 -95.91 -49.45
CA ALA A 209 -27.84 -95.77 -50.90
C ALA A 209 -26.77 -96.58 -51.65
N ALA A 210 -25.52 -96.61 -51.16
CA ALA A 210 -24.47 -97.47 -51.72
C ALA A 210 -24.80 -98.96 -51.54
N ARG A 211 -25.41 -99.33 -50.41
CA ARG A 211 -25.83 -100.70 -50.10
C ARG A 211 -26.96 -101.21 -51.01
N ALA A 212 -27.85 -100.32 -51.45
CA ALA A 212 -28.92 -100.62 -52.40
C ALA A 212 -28.46 -100.78 -53.87
N GLY A 213 -27.18 -100.57 -54.17
CA GLY A 213 -26.60 -100.78 -55.50
C GLY A 213 -27.18 -99.87 -56.57
N GLU A 214 -27.57 -100.44 -57.72
CA GLU A 214 -28.13 -99.69 -58.87
C GLU A 214 -29.42 -98.91 -58.51
N HIS A 215 -30.24 -99.43 -57.60
CA HIS A 215 -31.49 -98.79 -57.18
C HIS A 215 -31.28 -97.58 -56.25
N GLY A 216 -30.09 -97.45 -55.63
CA GLY A 216 -29.75 -96.38 -54.69
C GLY A 216 -29.07 -95.16 -55.31
N LYS A 217 -28.69 -95.19 -56.61
CA LYS A 217 -27.91 -94.12 -57.25
C LYS A 217 -28.51 -92.72 -57.11
N GLY A 218 -29.83 -92.59 -57.28
CA GLY A 218 -30.53 -91.30 -57.10
C GLY A 218 -30.46 -90.78 -55.65
N PHE A 219 -30.65 -91.68 -54.67
CA PHE A 219 -30.52 -91.34 -53.25
C PHE A 219 -29.08 -91.00 -52.85
N ALA A 220 -28.08 -91.63 -53.46
CA ALA A 220 -26.67 -91.34 -53.19
C ALA A 220 -26.30 -89.90 -53.59
N VAL A 221 -26.83 -89.41 -54.72
CA VAL A 221 -26.61 -88.01 -55.18
C VAL A 221 -27.26 -87.03 -54.21
N VAL A 222 -28.50 -87.28 -53.79
CA VAL A 222 -29.20 -86.42 -52.82
C VAL A 222 -28.47 -86.41 -51.48
N ALA A 223 -28.03 -87.56 -50.98
CA ALA A 223 -27.28 -87.66 -49.73
C ALA A 223 -25.95 -86.90 -49.78
N ALA A 224 -25.24 -86.95 -50.91
CA ALA A 224 -24.00 -86.18 -51.11
C ALA A 224 -24.26 -84.66 -51.10
N GLU A 225 -25.35 -84.19 -51.72
CA GLU A 225 -25.70 -82.76 -51.72
C GLU A 225 -26.13 -82.27 -50.33
N ILE A 226 -26.93 -83.05 -49.59
CA ILE A 226 -27.29 -82.72 -48.20
C ILE A 226 -26.04 -82.64 -47.33
N ARG A 227 -25.11 -83.58 -47.50
CA ARG A 227 -23.83 -83.60 -46.77
C ARG A 227 -23.01 -82.34 -47.05
N LYS A 228 -22.90 -81.96 -48.33
CA LYS A 228 -22.21 -80.74 -48.74
C LYS A 228 -22.84 -79.47 -48.13
N LEU A 229 -24.17 -79.36 -48.16
CA LEU A 229 -24.89 -78.25 -47.52
C LEU A 229 -24.68 -78.21 -46.01
N ALA A 230 -24.60 -79.37 -45.35
CA ALA A 230 -24.27 -79.44 -43.92
C ALA A 230 -22.83 -78.99 -43.64
N ASP A 231 -21.85 -79.41 -44.44
CA ASP A 231 -20.47 -78.92 -44.31
C ASP A 231 -20.36 -77.40 -44.55
N GLU A 232 -21.08 -76.85 -45.54
CA GLU A 232 -21.16 -75.41 -45.79
C GLU A 232 -21.82 -74.65 -44.63
N SER A 233 -22.90 -75.19 -44.06
CA SER A 233 -23.58 -74.65 -42.88
C SER A 233 -22.63 -74.61 -41.67
N LYS A 234 -21.81 -75.66 -41.47
CA LYS A 234 -20.83 -75.73 -40.37
C LYS A 234 -19.75 -74.66 -40.49
N ILE A 235 -19.28 -74.39 -41.71
CA ILE A 235 -18.32 -73.30 -41.96
C ILE A 235 -18.96 -71.94 -41.67
N ALA A 236 -20.23 -71.75 -42.06
CA ALA A 236 -20.97 -70.51 -41.81
C ALA A 236 -21.20 -70.27 -40.32
N THR A 237 -21.65 -71.28 -39.56
CA THR A 237 -21.85 -71.17 -38.11
C THR A 237 -20.55 -70.87 -37.38
N ALA A 238 -19.44 -71.52 -37.73
CA ALA A 238 -18.12 -71.23 -37.15
C ALA A 238 -17.70 -69.76 -37.37
N LYS A 239 -17.97 -69.20 -38.56
CA LYS A 239 -17.70 -67.79 -38.86
C LYS A 239 -18.57 -66.85 -38.02
N ILE A 240 -19.86 -67.18 -37.84
CA ILE A 240 -20.76 -66.40 -36.99
C ILE A 240 -20.31 -66.46 -35.51
N THR A 241 -19.91 -67.64 -35.01
CA THR A 241 -19.37 -67.80 -33.65
C THR A 241 -18.14 -66.91 -33.41
N SER A 242 -17.25 -66.79 -34.41
CA SER A 242 -16.12 -65.87 -34.33
C SER A 242 -16.59 -64.41 -34.21
N LEU A 243 -17.56 -63.98 -35.02
CA LEU A 243 -18.09 -62.61 -34.96
C LEU A 243 -18.77 -62.30 -33.62
N ILE A 244 -19.50 -63.27 -33.05
CA ILE A 244 -20.11 -63.14 -31.72
C ILE A 244 -19.04 -62.92 -30.66
N LYS A 245 -17.94 -63.68 -30.72
CA LYS A 245 -16.81 -63.52 -29.79
C LYS A 245 -16.16 -62.14 -29.91
N ASP A 246 -15.99 -61.65 -31.14
CA ASP A 246 -15.46 -60.31 -31.39
C ASP A 246 -16.39 -59.22 -30.82
N ILE A 247 -17.70 -59.37 -31.01
CA ILE A 247 -18.71 -58.45 -30.44
C ILE A 247 -18.68 -58.50 -28.90
N GLN A 248 -18.59 -59.68 -28.28
CA GLN A 248 -18.48 -59.81 -26.83
C GLN A 248 -17.22 -59.13 -26.28
N GLN A 249 -16.08 -59.30 -26.96
CA GLN A 249 -14.84 -58.64 -26.57
C GLN A 249 -14.97 -57.11 -26.67
N ALA A 250 -15.51 -56.60 -27.78
CA ALA A 250 -15.75 -55.16 -27.96
C ALA A 250 -16.73 -54.60 -26.92
N THR A 251 -17.78 -55.35 -26.59
CA THR A 251 -18.77 -55.01 -25.56
C THR A 251 -18.09 -54.87 -24.20
N ASN A 252 -17.27 -55.86 -23.78
CA ASN A 252 -16.52 -55.82 -22.53
C ASN A 252 -15.56 -54.62 -22.46
N SER A 253 -14.81 -54.36 -23.54
CA SER A 253 -13.93 -53.18 -23.60
C SER A 253 -14.72 -51.87 -23.48
N THR A 254 -15.93 -51.81 -24.06
CA THR A 254 -16.78 -50.63 -23.97
C THR A 254 -17.33 -50.44 -22.55
N VAL A 255 -17.69 -51.51 -21.84
CA VAL A 255 -18.08 -51.44 -20.41
C VAL A 255 -16.96 -50.80 -19.58
N MET A 256 -15.72 -51.29 -19.73
CA MET A 256 -14.57 -50.74 -19.00
C MET A 256 -14.36 -49.25 -19.28
N ALA A 257 -14.43 -48.84 -20.56
CA ALA A 257 -14.30 -47.43 -20.94
C ALA A 257 -15.43 -46.56 -20.37
N THR A 258 -16.64 -47.12 -20.25
CA THR A 258 -17.82 -46.44 -19.70
C THR A 258 -17.70 -46.26 -18.19
N GLU A 259 -17.19 -47.27 -17.47
CA GLU A 259 -16.87 -47.19 -16.04
C GLU A 259 -15.77 -46.17 -15.73
N GLU A 260 -14.69 -46.18 -16.51
CA GLU A 260 -13.60 -45.20 -16.39
C GLU A 260 -14.11 -43.78 -16.63
N SER A 261 -14.88 -43.58 -17.70
CA SER A 261 -15.48 -42.29 -18.02
C SER A 261 -16.43 -41.79 -16.91
N SER A 262 -17.16 -42.70 -16.24
CA SER A 262 -18.01 -42.34 -15.09
C SER A 262 -17.18 -41.81 -13.92
N LYS A 263 -16.04 -42.44 -13.61
CA LYS A 263 -15.11 -42.00 -12.57
C LYS A 263 -14.49 -40.63 -12.89
N GLU A 264 -14.10 -40.43 -14.14
CA GLU A 264 -13.55 -39.14 -14.61
C GLU A 264 -14.56 -38.00 -14.47
N ILE A 265 -15.85 -38.26 -14.76
CA ILE A 265 -16.92 -37.27 -14.55
C ILE A 265 -17.08 -36.93 -13.07
N GLU A 266 -17.07 -37.93 -12.18
CA GLU A 266 -17.16 -37.69 -10.74
C GLU A 266 -15.98 -36.86 -10.22
N SER A 267 -14.77 -37.16 -10.69
CA SER A 267 -13.56 -36.37 -10.42
C SER A 267 -13.72 -34.93 -10.92
N GLY A 268 -14.23 -34.75 -12.14
CA GLY A 268 -14.52 -33.44 -12.74
C GLY A 268 -15.51 -32.61 -11.93
N VAL A 269 -16.56 -33.23 -11.37
CA VAL A 269 -17.52 -32.56 -10.47
C VAL A 269 -16.83 -32.09 -9.19
N LYS A 270 -16.02 -32.95 -8.55
CA LYS A 270 -15.27 -32.57 -7.34
C LYS A 270 -14.30 -31.43 -7.59
N LEU A 271 -13.62 -31.44 -8.73
CA LEU A 271 -12.71 -30.36 -9.13
C LEU A 271 -13.48 -29.04 -9.34
N ALA A 272 -14.63 -29.09 -10.01
CA ALA A 272 -15.46 -27.90 -10.23
C ALA A 272 -15.98 -27.31 -8.90
N ASP A 273 -16.35 -28.14 -7.93
CA ASP A 273 -16.79 -27.71 -6.60
C ASP A 273 -15.66 -27.03 -5.80
N ASN A 274 -14.44 -27.57 -5.87
CA ASN A 274 -13.26 -26.94 -5.30
C ASN A 274 -12.96 -25.58 -5.95
N ILE A 275 -13.10 -25.46 -7.27
CA ILE A 275 -12.95 -24.18 -7.99
C ILE A 275 -14.00 -23.19 -7.48
N ASN A 276 -15.25 -23.61 -7.30
CA ASN A 276 -16.32 -22.76 -6.79
C ASN A 276 -16.01 -22.21 -5.39
N THR A 277 -15.53 -23.08 -4.48
CA THR A 277 -15.12 -22.69 -3.12
C THR A 277 -13.95 -21.68 -3.13
N ASN A 278 -13.00 -21.85 -4.05
CA ASN A 278 -11.89 -20.91 -4.24
C ASN A 278 -12.39 -19.56 -4.77
N ILE A 279 -13.37 -19.56 -5.68
CA ILE A 279 -13.99 -18.33 -6.20
C ILE A 279 -14.71 -17.59 -5.07
N ASP A 280 -15.45 -18.28 -4.19
CA ASP A 280 -16.09 -17.66 -3.03
C ASP A 280 -15.07 -17.00 -2.10
N SER A 281 -13.94 -17.68 -1.85
CA SER A 281 -12.84 -17.14 -1.06
C SER A 281 -12.22 -15.90 -1.74
N LEU A 282 -12.03 -15.93 -3.05
CA LEU A 282 -11.55 -14.78 -3.82
C LEU A 282 -12.52 -13.59 -3.72
N ILE A 283 -13.82 -13.81 -3.80
CA ILE A 283 -14.84 -12.77 -3.64
C ILE A 283 -14.73 -12.11 -2.26
N SER A 284 -14.53 -12.90 -1.19
CA SER A 284 -14.32 -12.36 0.15
C SER A 284 -13.08 -11.45 0.22
N ILE A 285 -11.95 -11.92 -0.31
CA ILE A 285 -10.70 -11.15 -0.35
C ILE A 285 -10.87 -9.85 -1.15
N ILE A 286 -11.58 -9.89 -2.28
CA ILE A 286 -11.83 -8.70 -3.11
C ILE A 286 -12.66 -7.66 -2.35
N ASN A 287 -13.64 -8.10 -1.55
CA ASN A 287 -14.42 -7.19 -0.71
C ASN A 287 -13.55 -6.56 0.39
N GLU A 288 -12.70 -7.35 1.07
CA GLU A 288 -11.76 -6.83 2.07
C GLU A 288 -10.78 -5.81 1.47
N VAL A 289 -10.26 -6.07 0.27
CA VAL A 289 -9.41 -5.13 -0.47
C VAL A 289 -10.17 -3.84 -0.82
N SER A 290 -11.45 -3.94 -1.18
CA SER A 290 -12.29 -2.78 -1.49
C SER A 290 -12.50 -1.90 -0.26
N THR A 291 -12.82 -2.51 0.89
CA THR A 291 -12.94 -1.79 2.17
C THR A 291 -11.63 -1.13 2.57
N SER A 292 -10.51 -1.87 2.48
CA SER A 292 -9.19 -1.33 2.80
C SER A 292 -8.82 -0.14 1.91
N ALA A 293 -9.19 -0.18 0.63
CA ALA A 293 -8.98 0.94 -0.27
C ALA A 293 -9.81 2.17 0.11
N GLU A 294 -11.05 1.99 0.58
CA GLU A 294 -11.90 3.09 1.06
C GLU A 294 -11.36 3.73 2.35
N GLU A 295 -10.82 2.92 3.26
CA GLU A 295 -10.14 3.40 4.46
C GLU A 295 -8.89 4.23 4.10
N ILE A 296 -8.02 3.70 3.22
CA ILE A 296 -6.83 4.42 2.75
C ILE A 296 -7.19 5.73 2.07
N TYR A 297 -8.28 5.75 1.28
CA TYR A 297 -8.79 6.95 0.66
C TYR A 297 -9.15 8.02 1.71
N THR A 298 -9.91 7.61 2.73
CA THR A 298 -10.36 8.48 3.82
C THR A 298 -9.19 9.02 4.63
N ASP A 299 -8.23 8.16 4.98
CA ASP A 299 -7.02 8.55 5.70
C ASP A 299 -6.16 9.53 4.90
N SER A 300 -6.03 9.31 3.59
CA SER A 300 -5.29 10.20 2.70
C SER A 300 -5.98 11.58 2.57
N ASP A 301 -7.31 11.61 2.57
CA ASP A 301 -8.08 12.86 2.57
C ASP A 301 -7.91 13.64 3.88
N ASN A 302 -7.97 12.94 5.02
CA ASN A 302 -7.69 13.49 6.34
C ASN A 302 -6.27 14.04 6.44
N GLN A 303 -5.26 13.32 5.92
CA GLN A 303 -3.87 13.78 5.87
C GLN A 303 -3.70 15.05 5.03
N THR A 304 -4.44 15.18 3.92
CA THR A 304 -4.41 16.38 3.08
C THR A 304 -4.96 17.60 3.83
N THR A 305 -6.07 17.41 4.54
CA THR A 305 -6.67 18.44 5.40
C THR A 305 -5.73 18.82 6.55
N PHE A 306 -5.17 17.83 7.23
CA PHE A 306 -4.20 18.04 8.31
C PHE A 306 -2.95 18.79 7.83
N SER A 307 -2.39 18.40 6.68
CA SER A 307 -1.22 19.07 6.08
C SER A 307 -1.50 20.54 5.78
N THR A 308 -2.71 20.87 5.33
CA THR A 308 -3.14 22.25 5.09
C THR A 308 -3.18 23.07 6.40
N SER A 309 -3.71 22.49 7.47
CA SER A 309 -3.73 23.12 8.80
C SER A 309 -2.32 23.33 9.36
N VAL A 310 -1.44 22.33 9.26
CA VAL A 310 -0.04 22.45 9.71
C VAL A 310 0.70 23.49 8.88
N ASN A 311 0.48 23.55 7.56
CA ASN A 311 1.08 24.57 6.70
C ASN A 311 0.72 25.99 7.16
N SER A 312 -0.55 26.23 7.53
CA SER A 312 -1.00 27.52 8.06
C SER A 312 -0.31 27.89 9.38
N ILE A 313 -0.15 26.91 10.29
CA ILE A 313 0.53 27.12 11.57
C ILE A 313 2.00 27.47 11.34
N VAL A 314 2.71 26.71 10.49
CA VAL A 314 4.12 26.95 10.17
C VAL A 314 4.32 28.31 9.51
N ARG A 315 3.43 28.73 8.60
CA ARG A 315 3.47 30.08 8.02
C ARG A 315 3.30 31.19 9.06
N THR A 316 2.38 31.01 10.00
CA THR A 316 2.17 31.98 11.11
C THR A 316 3.43 32.11 11.97
N ILE A 317 4.12 30.99 12.25
CA ILE A 317 5.38 30.99 12.99
C ILE A 317 6.50 31.65 12.19
N ASP A 318 6.63 31.33 10.89
CA ASP A 318 7.62 31.94 9.99
C ASP A 318 7.46 33.47 9.92
N GLU A 319 6.23 33.97 9.83
CA GLU A 319 5.93 35.40 9.89
C GLU A 319 6.33 36.03 11.23
N GLY A 320 6.01 35.38 12.35
CA GLY A 320 6.41 35.85 13.68
C GLY A 320 7.93 35.86 13.91
N LEU A 321 8.64 34.87 13.37
CA LEU A 321 10.11 34.80 13.41
C LEU A 321 10.74 35.92 12.57
N LYS A 322 10.23 36.17 11.36
CA LYS A 322 10.69 37.28 10.51
C LYS A 322 10.47 38.64 11.17
N ALA A 323 9.32 38.86 11.79
CA ALA A 323 9.04 40.08 12.54
C ALA A 323 10.00 40.25 13.73
N SER A 324 10.25 39.17 14.48
CA SER A 324 11.21 39.16 15.60
C SER A 324 12.64 39.42 15.13
N PHE A 325 13.03 38.84 14.00
CA PHE A 325 14.35 39.05 13.39
C PHE A 325 14.56 40.51 13.02
N LYS A 326 13.59 41.13 12.33
CA LYS A 326 13.64 42.56 11.99
C LYS A 326 13.75 43.45 13.23
N ALA A 327 12.94 43.20 14.25
CA ALA A 327 12.99 43.96 15.50
C ALA A 327 14.35 43.82 16.21
N LEU A 328 14.97 42.64 16.13
CA LEU A 328 16.30 42.39 16.69
C LEU A 328 17.40 43.12 15.91
N GLU A 329 17.31 43.18 14.58
CA GLU A 329 18.25 43.97 13.76
C GLU A 329 18.19 45.46 14.14
N GLU A 330 17.00 46.03 14.24
CA GLU A 330 16.81 47.43 14.68
C GLU A 330 17.39 47.66 16.10
N ASN A 331 17.29 46.68 17.00
CA ASN A 331 17.87 46.77 18.33
C ASN A 331 19.39 46.68 18.33
N ILE A 332 19.97 45.81 17.50
CA ILE A 332 21.42 45.68 17.34
C ILE A 332 22.00 47.01 16.80
N GLU A 333 21.36 47.62 15.79
CA GLU A 333 21.77 48.93 15.27
C GLU A 333 21.77 50.01 16.35
N LYS A 334 20.70 50.09 17.16
CA LYS A 334 20.61 51.04 18.29
C LYS A 334 21.70 50.77 19.34
N LEU A 335 21.98 49.52 19.66
CA LEU A 335 23.05 49.15 20.61
C LEU A 335 24.45 49.47 20.07
N GLN A 336 24.68 49.29 18.78
CA GLN A 336 25.94 49.69 18.13
C GLN A 336 26.12 51.21 18.17
N MET A 337 25.06 51.98 17.89
CA MET A 337 25.10 53.45 18.00
C MET A 337 25.40 53.89 19.44
N LEU A 338 24.74 53.29 20.44
CA LEU A 338 25.01 53.55 21.86
C LEU A 338 26.45 53.18 22.25
N ASN A 339 26.95 52.04 21.78
CA ASN A 339 28.33 51.62 22.02
C ASN A 339 29.32 52.63 21.42
N ASN A 340 29.10 53.08 20.19
CA ASN A 340 29.95 54.08 19.51
C ASN A 340 29.97 55.43 20.24
N ILE A 341 28.82 55.89 20.72
CA ILE A 341 28.73 57.09 21.58
C ILE A 341 29.55 56.86 22.85
N SER A 342 29.41 55.70 23.49
CA SER A 342 30.13 55.39 24.72
C SER A 342 31.64 55.19 24.55
N THR A 343 32.13 54.74 23.39
CA THR A 343 33.56 54.64 23.09
C THR A 343 34.18 55.96 22.66
N SER A 344 33.48 56.79 21.87
CA SER A 344 33.94 58.15 21.54
C SER A 344 34.15 59.01 22.81
N PHE A 345 33.32 58.76 23.83
CA PHE A 345 33.47 59.36 25.14
C PHE A 345 34.73 58.89 25.91
N LYS A 346 35.23 57.67 25.63
CA LYS A 346 36.47 57.16 26.21
C LYS A 346 37.71 57.79 25.55
N GLU A 347 37.64 58.09 24.26
CA GLU A 347 38.74 58.70 23.49
C GLU A 347 38.91 60.19 23.82
N ASN A 348 37.81 60.94 23.98
CA ASN A 348 37.85 62.37 24.33
C ASN A 348 38.34 62.70 25.77
N ILE A 349 38.71 61.71 26.58
CA ILE A 349 39.25 61.90 27.95
C ILE A 349 40.70 61.39 28.07
N ILE A 350 41.25 60.76 27.02
CA ILE A 350 42.65 60.34 27.03
C ILE A 350 43.58 61.49 26.58
N ASP A 351 43.04 62.55 25.97
CA ASP A 351 43.78 63.71 25.46
C ASP A 351 43.69 64.99 26.33
N GLU A 352 43.20 64.90 27.58
CA GLU A 352 43.40 65.92 28.64
C GLU A 352 43.98 65.27 29.91
#